data_AF-A0AAW6P5E9-F1
#
_entry.id   AF-A0AAW6P5E9-F1
#
_cell.length_a   1.000
_cell.length_b   1.000
_cell.length_c   1.000
_cell.angle_alpha   90.00
_cell.angle_beta   90.00
_cell.angle_gamma   90.00
#
_symmetry.space_group_name_H-M   'P 1'
#
loop_
_entity.id
_entity.type
_entity.pdbx_description
1 polymer ?
#
loop_
_entity_poly.entity_id
_entity_poly.type
_entity_poly.pdbx_seq_one_letter_code
_entity_poly.pdbx_strand_id
1 'polypeptide(L)' 'MLADDQAGYSVGHEIRPRAYARHILNLEDKEARRAALAEIPEHLRELTRKHVEIVWNHPKGGKA' A
#
# COMPACT_ATOMS: atom_id res chain seq x y z
N MET A 1 -0.82 -7.60 -39.51
CA MET A 1 0.39 -6.90 -39.02
C MET A 1 0.11 -5.40 -39.12
N LEU A 2 -0.53 -4.86 -38.09
CA LEU A 2 -0.62 -3.42 -37.86
C LEU A 2 -0.33 -3.21 -36.38
N ALA A 3 0.56 -2.27 -36.12
CA ALA A 3 0.99 -1.87 -34.80
C ALA A 3 -0.17 -1.17 -34.07
N ASP A 4 -0.60 -1.72 -32.95
CA ASP A 4 -1.37 -0.99 -31.94
C ASP A 4 -0.39 -0.11 -31.15
N ASP A 5 -0.28 1.09 -31.71
CA ASP A 5 0.34 2.31 -31.20
C ASP A 5 -0.27 2.71 -29.83
N GLN A 6 0.61 2.84 -28.84
CA GLN A 6 0.47 3.74 -27.69
C GLN A 6 -0.81 3.63 -26.83
N ALA A 7 -0.83 2.64 -25.94
CA ALA A 7 -1.28 2.90 -24.58
C ALA A 7 -0.08 2.77 -23.64
N GLY A 8 0.69 3.86 -23.55
CA GLY A 8 1.71 4.09 -22.54
C GLY A 8 1.12 4.19 -21.13
N TYR A 9 0.43 3.15 -20.67
CA TYR A 9 0.25 2.92 -19.24
C TYR A 9 1.34 1.96 -18.83
N SER A 10 2.45 2.51 -18.36
CA SER A 10 3.53 1.79 -17.72
C SER A 10 2.97 0.71 -16.81
N VAL A 11 2.96 -0.55 -17.26
CA VAL A 11 2.78 -1.74 -16.40
C VAL A 11 4.10 -1.95 -15.64
N GLY A 12 4.63 -0.86 -15.08
CA GLY A 12 5.82 -0.81 -14.27
C GLY A 12 5.37 -0.51 -12.86
N HIS A 13 4.86 -1.53 -12.17
CA HIS A 13 5.16 -1.82 -10.77
C HIS A 13 5.35 -0.64 -9.78
N GLU A 14 4.67 0.48 -9.96
CA GLU A 14 4.51 1.51 -8.94
C GLU A 14 3.49 0.97 -7.92
N ILE A 15 3.87 -0.08 -7.19
CA ILE A 15 3.09 -0.54 -6.06
C ILE A 15 3.07 0.61 -5.06
N ARG A 16 1.96 1.34 -5.06
CA ARG A 16 1.78 2.52 -4.24
C ARG A 16 1.83 2.08 -2.78
N PRO A 17 2.57 2.77 -1.89
CA PRO A 17 2.62 2.51 -0.46
C PRO A 17 1.23 2.32 0.19
N ARG A 18 0.22 2.99 -0.36
CA ARG A 18 -1.18 2.86 0.03
C ARG A 18 -1.79 1.48 -0.25
N ALA A 19 -1.38 0.80 -1.33
CA ALA A 19 -1.82 -0.55 -1.64
C ALA A 19 -1.25 -1.56 -0.62
N TYR A 20 0.05 -1.45 -0.30
CA TYR A 20 0.66 -2.24 0.77
C TYR A 20 0.00 -1.97 2.13
N ALA A 21 -0.23 -0.70 2.47
CA ALA A 21 -0.89 -0.34 3.72
C ALA A 21 -2.30 -0.96 3.81
N ARG A 22 -3.08 -0.93 2.72
CA ARG A 22 -4.41 -1.55 2.67
C ARG A 22 -4.34 -3.07 2.84
N HIS A 23 -3.36 -3.73 2.21
CA HIS A 23 -3.15 -5.16 2.39
C HIS A 23 -2.81 -5.51 3.86
N ILE A 24 -1.87 -4.78 4.46
CA ILE A 24 -1.48 -4.96 5.87
C ILE A 24 -2.68 -4.76 6.81
N LEU A 25 -3.50 -3.73 6.56
CA LEU A 25 -4.68 -3.45 7.39
C LEU A 25 -5.77 -4.52 7.30
N ASN A 26 -5.84 -5.27 6.20
CA ASN A 26 -6.77 -6.39 6.04
C ASN A 26 -6.33 -7.66 6.77
N LEU A 27 -5.05 -7.77 7.17
CA LEU A 27 -4.56 -8.91 7.95
C LEU A 27 -5.08 -8.78 9.40
N GLU A 28 -5.66 -9.83 9.95
CA GLU A 28 -6.17 -9.83 11.34
C GLU A 28 -5.05 -10.00 12.37
N ASP A 29 -4.03 -10.80 12.03
CA ASP A 29 -2.93 -11.13 12.91
C ASP A 29 -1.79 -10.11 12.92
N LYS A 30 -1.31 -9.79 14.12
CA LYS A 30 -0.18 -8.88 14.33
C LYS A 30 1.12 -9.42 13.72
N GLU A 31 1.30 -10.74 13.73
CA GLU A 31 2.50 -11.39 13.19
C GLU A 31 2.52 -11.33 11.66
N ALA A 32 1.38 -11.63 11.02
CA ALA A 32 1.20 -11.48 9.57
C ALA A 32 1.45 -10.04 9.09
N ARG A 33 0.97 -9.03 9.84
CA ARG A 33 1.26 -7.61 9.54
C ARG A 33 2.75 -7.27 9.57
N ARG A 34 3.50 -7.87 10.50
CA ARG A 34 4.96 -7.66 10.61
C ARG A 34 5.72 -8.33 9.47
N ALA A 35 5.33 -9.55 9.10
CA ALA A 35 5.89 -10.23 7.93
C ALA A 35 5.65 -9.44 6.65
N ALA A 36 4.42 -8.99 6.42
CA ALA A 36 4.06 -8.18 5.25
C ALA A 36 4.83 -6.84 5.19
N LEU A 37 5.15 -6.22 6.34
CA LEU A 37 6.01 -5.02 6.39
C LEU A 37 7.47 -5.31 6.02
N ALA A 38 7.97 -6.50 6.33
CA ALA A 38 9.33 -6.93 6.02
C ALA A 38 9.51 -7.21 4.51
N GLU A 39 8.47 -7.73 3.84
CA GLU A 39 8.48 -7.98 2.40
C GLU A 39 8.46 -6.71 1.55
N ILE A 40 8.10 -5.56 2.13
CA ILE A 40 8.08 -4.28 1.41
C ILE A 40 9.52 -3.79 1.18
N PRO A 41 9.82 -3.29 -0.04
CA PRO A 41 11.09 -2.64 -0.34
C PRO A 41 11.40 -1.51 0.63
N GLU A 42 12.66 -1.40 1.08
CA GLU A 42 13.06 -0.47 2.14
C GLU A 42 12.63 0.99 1.87
N HIS A 43 12.78 1.44 0.61
CA HIS A 43 12.41 2.78 0.18
C HIS A 43 10.91 3.10 0.29
N LEU A 44 10.03 2.10 0.36
CA LEU A 44 8.57 2.25 0.56
C LEU A 44 8.11 1.87 1.97
N ARG A 45 8.97 1.23 2.76
CA ARG A 45 8.61 0.68 4.07
C ARG A 45 8.24 1.79 5.05
N GLU A 46 9.01 2.87 5.10
CA GLU A 46 8.72 4.01 5.99
C GLU A 46 7.39 4.68 5.61
N LEU A 47 7.16 4.92 4.32
CA LEU A 47 5.95 5.57 3.84
C LEU A 47 4.71 4.69 4.05
N THR A 48 4.84 3.37 3.84
CA THR A 48 3.78 2.41 4.13
C THR A 48 3.46 2.36 5.61
N ARG A 49 4.49 2.35 6.48
CA ARG A 49 4.31 2.39 7.94
C ARG A 49 3.51 3.63 8.36
N LYS A 50 3.88 4.81 7.85
CA LYS A 50 3.14 6.07 8.10
C LYS A 50 1.68 5.96 7.65
N HIS A 51 1.41 5.36 6.49
CA HIS A 51 0.04 5.16 6.02
C HIS A 51 -0.78 4.22 6.93
N VAL A 52 -0.19 3.11 7.38
CA VAL A 52 -0.84 2.19 8.33
C VAL A 52 -1.15 2.91 9.64
N GLU A 53 -0.19 3.68 10.16
CA GLU A 53 -0.34 4.45 11.40
C GLU A 53 -1.44 5.52 11.30
N ILE A 54 -1.46 6.29 10.20
CA ILE A 54 -2.49 7.29 9.93
C ILE A 54 -3.88 6.66 9.92
N VAL A 55 -4.06 5.53 9.22
CA VAL A 55 -5.37 4.88 9.14
C VAL A 55 -5.79 4.29 10.49
N TRP A 56 -4.85 3.74 11.25
CA TRP A 56 -5.12 3.19 12.58
C TRP A 56 -5.50 4.27 13.59
N ASN A 57 -4.80 5.41 13.56
CA ASN A 57 -5.04 6.55 14.44
C ASN A 57 -6.14 7.49 13.93
N HIS A 58 -6.69 7.25 12.73
CA HIS A 58 -7.73 8.12 12.19
C HIS A 58 -8.99 8.02 13.06
N PRO A 59 -9.49 9.14 13.62
CA PRO A 59 -10.72 9.11 14.42
C PRO A 59 -11.87 8.63 13.52
N LYS A 60 -12.47 7.48 13.86
CA LYS A 60 -13.57 6.85 13.08
C LYS A 60 -14.90 7.62 13.10
N GLY A 61 -14.92 8.87 13.54
CA GLY A 61 -16.17 9.62 13.65
C GLY A 61 -15.94 11.11 13.91
N GLY A 62 -15.98 11.90 12.85
CA GLY A 62 -16.43 13.28 12.93
C GLY A 62 -17.89 13.35 12.52
N LYS A 63 -18.82 13.13 13.46
CA LYS A 63 -20.11 13.81 13.34
C LYS A 63 -19.90 15.17 14.00
N ALA A 64 -19.83 16.21 13.17
CA ALA A 64 -20.12 17.57 13.60
C ALA A 64 -21.61 17.68 13.96
#